data_AF-A0A9P0XAJ6-F1
#
_entry.id   AF-A0A9P0XAJ6-F1
#
_cell.length_a   1.000
_cell.length_b   1.000
_cell.length_c   1.000
_cell.angle_alpha   90.00
_cell.angle_beta   90.00
_cell.angle_gamma   90.00
#
_symmetry.space_group_name_H-M   'P 1'
#
loop_
_entity.id
_entity.type
_entity.pdbx_description
1 polymer ?
#
loop_
_entity_poly.entity_id
_entity_poly.type
_entity_poly.pdbx_seq_one_letter_code
_entity_poly.pdbx_strand_id
1 'polypeptide(L)'
;MAFIRRCLPLLIKGVNRIPLAKQEKSIHRWVAPTLMEFKRREKKQGGKIANPRNTFLEWNLEAELFAFGKRLGEDFDSSLLLQAFTDRSYVIKEEMKQKEMEFAVNMKDNRELSDEGMKFMDEYVQLYLEAVLPKFPKEGIISVKKHLLSENVLANISLHLGTKDIILAAEYPVDNYTLANTFKALVGALYQSSGEDKTANFVRDFVITQLQGQDVNEFWQIEDPWTMLTDLISKTGASIEPRLIGEVGKGTLLACYRVGLYIDKNMLSAGFGESISVAKDMAAREALKKLFGTEENMHPINFNLQIIPKDTSRSQHQIGSS
;
A
#
# COMPACT_ATOMS: atom_id res chain seq x y z
N MET A 1 -94.44 37.85 -19.04
CA MET A 1 -93.95 37.41 -17.70
C MET A 1 -93.33 36.00 -17.77
N ALA A 2 -92.31 35.77 -18.61
CA ALA A 2 -91.71 34.44 -18.82
C ALA A 2 -90.17 34.43 -18.78
N PHE A 3 -89.52 35.57 -18.51
CA PHE A 3 -88.05 35.68 -18.51
C PHE A 3 -87.41 35.66 -17.12
N ILE A 4 -88.18 35.77 -16.04
CA ILE A 4 -87.63 35.86 -14.67
C ILE A 4 -87.46 34.47 -14.01
N ARG A 5 -88.05 33.40 -14.56
CA ARG A 5 -87.93 32.04 -14.00
C ARG A 5 -86.78 31.19 -14.54
N ARG A 6 -85.99 31.70 -15.50
CA ARG A 6 -84.94 30.89 -16.17
C ARG A 6 -83.52 31.07 -15.61
N CYS A 7 -83.30 32.05 -14.73
CA CYS A 7 -81.97 32.32 -14.15
C CYS A 7 -81.80 31.86 -12.69
N LEU A 8 -82.85 31.36 -12.03
CA LEU A 8 -82.75 30.93 -10.62
C LEU A 8 -82.12 29.55 -10.33
N PRO A 9 -82.02 28.55 -11.23
CA PRO A 9 -81.40 27.28 -10.84
C PRO A 9 -79.86 27.29 -10.97
N LEU A 10 -79.26 28.38 -11.47
CA LEU A 10 -77.80 28.48 -11.67
C LEU A 10 -77.06 29.13 -10.49
N LEU A 11 -77.75 29.80 -9.57
CA LEU A 11 -77.14 30.39 -8.37
C LEU A 11 -77.13 29.46 -7.15
N ILE A 12 -77.85 28.32 -7.19
CA ILE A 12 -77.96 27.38 -6.05
C ILE A 12 -77.03 26.16 -6.19
N LYS A 13 -76.42 25.93 -7.36
CA LYS A 13 -75.40 24.88 -7.55
C LYS A 13 -73.95 25.36 -7.30
N GLY A 14 -73.80 26.48 -6.60
CA GLY A 14 -72.50 27.06 -6.23
C GLY A 14 -72.02 26.72 -4.82
N VAL A 15 -72.73 25.87 -4.07
CA VAL A 15 -72.39 25.54 -2.68
C VAL A 15 -72.19 24.03 -2.59
N ASN A 16 -71.00 23.64 -2.13
CA ASN A 16 -70.53 22.28 -1.87
C ASN A 16 -69.93 21.49 -3.06
N ARG A 17 -68.94 22.08 -3.75
CA ARG A 17 -67.75 21.28 -4.07
C ARG A 17 -66.87 21.26 -2.83
N ILE A 18 -67.21 20.38 -1.87
CA ILE A 18 -66.26 20.00 -0.83
C ILE A 18 -65.10 19.36 -1.59
N PRO A 19 -63.84 19.83 -1.45
CA PRO A 19 -62.72 19.17 -2.09
C PRO A 19 -62.66 17.75 -1.55
N LEU A 20 -63.08 16.79 -2.38
CA LEU A 20 -62.98 15.36 -2.09
C LEU A 20 -61.47 15.06 -2.00
N ALA A 21 -61.02 14.75 -0.78
CA ALA A 21 -59.62 14.64 -0.36
C ALA A 21 -58.82 15.96 -0.44
N LYS A 22 -58.88 16.75 0.64
CA LYS A 22 -57.78 17.65 0.99
C LYS A 22 -56.55 16.75 1.16
N GLN A 23 -55.59 16.82 0.25
CA GLN A 23 -54.37 16.04 0.32
C GLN A 23 -53.51 16.59 1.47
N GLU A 24 -53.85 16.23 2.70
CA GLU A 24 -53.04 16.56 3.86
C GLU A 24 -51.77 15.73 3.77
N LYS A 25 -50.62 16.41 3.71
CA LYS A 25 -49.34 15.73 3.82
C LYS A 25 -49.29 15.13 5.23
N SER A 26 -49.33 13.81 5.33
CA SER A 26 -49.22 13.07 6.60
C SER A 26 -47.91 13.36 7.35
N ILE A 27 -46.91 13.90 6.65
CA ILE A 27 -45.61 14.25 7.21
C ILE A 27 -45.41 15.76 7.04
N HIS A 28 -45.15 16.44 8.16
CA HIS A 28 -44.82 17.87 8.14
C HIS A 28 -43.49 18.13 7.42
N ARG A 29 -43.41 19.26 6.71
CA ARG A 29 -42.22 19.64 5.93
C ARG A 29 -40.94 19.76 6.76
N TRP A 30 -41.05 20.03 8.07
CA TRP A 30 -39.91 20.13 8.98
C TRP A 30 -39.32 18.77 9.37
N VAL A 31 -40.07 17.67 9.23
CA VAL A 31 -39.62 16.33 9.68
C VAL A 31 -38.39 15.87 8.91
N ALA A 32 -38.38 16.00 7.59
CA ALA A 32 -37.23 15.56 6.78
C ALA A 32 -35.93 16.33 7.11
N PRO A 33 -35.91 17.68 7.16
CA PRO A 33 -34.75 18.44 7.64
C PRO A 33 -34.28 18.02 9.04
N THR A 34 -35.20 17.83 9.99
CA THR A 34 -34.85 17.42 11.35
C THR A 34 -34.23 16.03 11.39
N LEU A 35 -34.77 15.06 10.65
CA LEU A 35 -34.21 13.71 10.57
C LEU A 35 -32.84 13.68 9.85
N MET A 36 -32.64 14.54 8.84
CA MET A 36 -31.34 14.72 8.21
C MET A 36 -30.30 15.26 9.20
N GLU A 37 -30.68 16.24 10.03
CA GLU A 37 -29.82 16.76 11.09
C GLU A 37 -29.48 15.71 12.15
N PHE A 38 -30.46 14.91 12.57
CA PHE A 38 -30.19 13.79 13.50
C PHE A 38 -29.24 12.77 12.89
N LYS A 39 -29.44 12.36 11.64
CA LYS A 39 -28.52 11.45 10.94
C LYS A 39 -27.11 12.04 10.80
N ARG A 40 -27.00 13.35 10.56
CA ARG A 40 -25.70 14.05 10.49
C ARG A 40 -24.99 14.01 11.84
N ARG A 41 -25.71 14.27 12.93
CA ARG A 41 -25.18 14.23 14.30
C ARG A 41 -24.77 12.82 14.72
N GLU A 42 -25.60 11.82 14.42
CA GLU A 42 -25.30 10.40 14.64
C GLU A 42 -24.02 9.98 13.92
N LYS A 43 -23.87 10.36 12.64
CA LYS A 43 -22.62 10.13 11.89
C LYS A 43 -21.40 10.80 12.54
N LYS A 44 -21.55 12.00 13.09
CA LYS A 44 -20.47 12.71 13.80
C LYS A 44 -20.05 11.99 15.10
N GLN A 45 -20.95 11.22 15.71
CA GLN A 45 -20.68 10.44 16.93
C GLN A 45 -20.06 9.06 16.65
N GLY A 46 -19.70 8.74 15.40
CA GLY A 46 -19.07 7.46 15.04
C GLY A 46 -19.94 6.58 14.13
N GLY A 47 -21.21 6.95 13.91
CA GLY A 47 -22.08 6.26 12.96
C GLY A 47 -22.38 4.78 13.31
N LYS A 48 -22.90 4.06 12.32
CA LYS A 48 -23.24 2.63 12.42
C LYS A 48 -22.06 1.76 12.00
N ILE A 49 -22.17 0.45 12.27
CA ILE A 49 -21.28 -0.60 11.77
C ILE A 49 -20.98 -0.36 10.28
N ALA A 50 -19.71 -0.34 9.92
CA ALA A 50 -19.30 -0.19 8.53
C ALA A 50 -19.64 -1.47 7.78
N ASN A 51 -20.37 -1.34 6.67
CA ASN A 51 -20.68 -2.47 5.79
C ASN A 51 -19.71 -2.49 4.60
N PRO A 52 -19.45 -3.67 4.01
CA PRO A 52 -18.64 -3.77 2.80
C PRO A 52 -19.33 -3.10 1.61
N ARG A 53 -18.53 -2.58 0.66
CA ARG A 53 -19.04 -1.76 -0.46
C ARG A 53 -19.98 -2.52 -1.39
N ASN A 54 -19.85 -3.85 -1.45
CA ASN A 54 -20.70 -4.75 -2.20
C ASN A 54 -22.16 -4.84 -1.70
N THR A 55 -22.45 -4.36 -0.49
CA THR A 55 -23.82 -4.36 0.08
C THR A 55 -24.71 -3.24 -0.45
N PHE A 56 -24.12 -2.23 -1.07
CA PHE A 56 -24.84 -1.08 -1.59
C PHE A 56 -25.39 -1.36 -2.99
N LEU A 57 -26.57 -0.80 -3.29
CA LEU A 57 -27.28 -1.01 -4.56
C LEU A 57 -26.44 -0.59 -5.79
N GLU A 58 -25.65 0.48 -5.64
CA GLU A 58 -24.77 1.01 -6.68
C GLU A 58 -23.44 0.25 -6.68
N TRP A 59 -23.47 -1.05 -6.90
CA TRP A 59 -22.27 -1.90 -6.99
C TRP A 59 -22.45 -3.01 -8.01
N ASN A 60 -21.47 -3.17 -8.90
CA ASN A 60 -21.41 -4.27 -9.86
C ASN A 60 -19.99 -4.81 -9.93
N LEU A 61 -19.78 -6.06 -9.51
CA LEU A 61 -18.46 -6.69 -9.41
C LEU A 61 -17.73 -6.74 -10.75
N GLU A 62 -18.41 -7.13 -11.85
CA GLU A 62 -17.77 -7.27 -13.17
C GLU A 62 -17.28 -5.92 -13.70
N ALA A 63 -18.09 -4.87 -13.52
CA ALA A 63 -17.74 -3.51 -13.93
C ALA A 63 -16.57 -2.96 -13.11
N GLU A 64 -16.53 -3.25 -11.81
CA GLU A 64 -15.46 -2.81 -10.90
C GLU A 64 -14.14 -3.53 -11.21
N LEU A 65 -14.18 -4.85 -11.49
CA LEU A 65 -13.00 -5.61 -11.91
C LEU A 65 -12.43 -5.08 -13.23
N PHE A 66 -13.30 -4.80 -14.22
CA PHE A 66 -12.88 -4.22 -15.49
C PHE A 66 -12.28 -2.81 -15.30
N ALA A 67 -12.95 -1.95 -14.52
CA ALA A 67 -12.48 -0.61 -14.22
C ALA A 67 -11.14 -0.62 -13.44
N PHE A 68 -10.95 -1.59 -12.56
CA PHE A 68 -9.72 -1.76 -11.80
C PHE A 68 -8.53 -2.05 -12.72
N GLY A 69 -8.64 -3.01 -13.65
CA GLY A 69 -7.59 -3.30 -14.61
C GLY A 69 -7.23 -2.08 -15.47
N LYS A 70 -8.23 -1.39 -16.01
CA LYS A 70 -8.03 -0.18 -16.83
C LYS A 70 -7.46 1.01 -16.05
N ARG A 71 -7.76 1.14 -14.75
CA ARG A 71 -7.15 2.15 -13.88
C ARG A 71 -5.64 1.97 -13.75
N LEU A 72 -5.17 0.72 -13.69
CA LEU A 72 -3.75 0.38 -13.59
C LEU A 72 -3.02 0.46 -14.94
N GLY A 73 -3.75 0.52 -16.05
CA GLY A 73 -3.18 0.52 -17.39
C GLY A 73 -2.67 -0.86 -17.84
N GLU A 74 -3.13 -1.93 -17.19
CA GLU A 74 -2.74 -3.32 -17.48
C GLU A 74 -3.94 -4.15 -17.94
N ASP A 75 -3.66 -5.17 -18.75
CA ASP A 75 -4.66 -6.09 -19.29
C ASP A 75 -4.62 -7.42 -18.52
N PHE A 76 -5.57 -7.57 -17.60
CA PHE A 76 -5.74 -8.78 -16.80
C PHE A 76 -6.69 -9.77 -17.47
N ASP A 77 -6.46 -11.07 -17.28
CA ASP A 77 -7.53 -12.05 -17.52
C ASP A 77 -8.60 -11.94 -16.43
N SER A 78 -9.85 -11.80 -16.84
CA SER A 78 -10.99 -11.62 -15.93
C SER A 78 -11.15 -12.79 -14.96
N SER A 79 -10.81 -14.01 -15.38
CA SER A 79 -10.95 -15.21 -14.55
C SER A 79 -9.91 -15.26 -13.44
N LEU A 80 -8.64 -14.97 -13.77
CA LEU A 80 -7.53 -14.90 -12.81
C LEU A 80 -7.67 -13.71 -11.87
N LEU A 81 -8.14 -12.57 -12.37
CA LEU A 81 -8.38 -11.39 -11.54
C LEU A 81 -9.47 -11.65 -10.50
N LEU A 82 -10.57 -12.31 -10.89
CA LEU A 82 -11.60 -12.74 -9.95
C LEU A 82 -11.02 -13.69 -8.89
N GLN A 83 -10.21 -14.67 -9.30
CA GLN A 83 -9.53 -15.59 -8.39
C GLN A 83 -8.57 -14.86 -7.42
N ALA A 84 -7.89 -13.80 -7.86
CA ALA A 84 -7.00 -13.02 -7.00
C ALA A 84 -7.76 -12.28 -5.87
N PHE A 85 -8.98 -11.82 -6.15
CA PHE A 85 -9.84 -11.12 -5.18
C PHE A 85 -10.66 -12.06 -4.28
N THR A 86 -10.75 -13.36 -4.58
CA THR A 86 -11.42 -14.34 -3.73
C THR A 86 -10.51 -14.86 -2.62
N ASP A 87 -10.74 -14.40 -1.40
CA ASP A 87 -10.04 -14.92 -0.22
C ASP A 87 -10.62 -16.28 0.23
N ARG A 88 -9.76 -17.12 0.83
CA ARG A 88 -10.18 -18.43 1.35
C ARG A 88 -11.30 -18.34 2.39
N SER A 89 -11.31 -17.29 3.22
CA SER A 89 -12.38 -17.10 4.21
C SER A 89 -13.76 -17.00 3.55
N TYR A 90 -13.83 -16.34 2.38
CA TYR A 90 -15.06 -16.20 1.62
C TYR A 90 -15.50 -17.53 0.99
N VAL A 91 -14.55 -18.29 0.44
CA VAL A 91 -14.83 -19.64 -0.12
C VAL A 91 -15.41 -20.55 0.97
N ILE A 92 -14.81 -20.59 2.16
CA ILE A 92 -15.31 -21.37 3.30
C ILE A 92 -16.75 -20.96 3.67
N LYS A 93 -17.03 -19.65 3.68
CA LYS A 93 -18.36 -19.12 4.01
C LYS A 93 -19.41 -19.54 2.98
N GLU A 94 -19.07 -19.52 1.69
CA GLU A 94 -19.97 -19.96 0.63
C GLU A 94 -20.15 -21.48 0.63
N GLU A 95 -19.10 -22.27 0.89
CA GLU A 95 -19.21 -23.73 1.05
C GLU A 95 -20.15 -24.12 2.20
N MET A 96 -20.14 -23.39 3.32
CA MET A 96 -21.06 -23.64 4.43
C MET A 96 -22.51 -23.37 4.02
N LYS A 97 -22.79 -22.25 3.34
CA LYS A 97 -24.14 -21.94 2.83
C LYS A 97 -24.60 -22.94 1.76
N GLN A 98 -23.68 -23.40 0.92
CA GLN A 98 -23.94 -24.39 -0.12
C GLN A 98 -24.33 -25.74 0.47
N LYS A 99 -23.69 -26.17 1.56
CA LYS A 99 -24.08 -27.37 2.30
C LYS A 99 -25.48 -27.26 2.91
N GLU A 100 -25.88 -26.07 3.34
CA GLU A 100 -27.24 -25.81 3.84
C GLU A 100 -28.29 -25.83 2.71
N MET A 101 -27.91 -25.47 1.48
CA MET A 101 -28.81 -25.37 0.32
C MET A 101 -28.70 -26.54 -0.68
N GLU A 102 -27.89 -27.56 -0.40
CA GLU A 102 -27.66 -28.75 -1.24
C GLU A 102 -27.21 -28.45 -2.69
N PHE A 103 -26.40 -27.41 -2.90
CA PHE A 103 -25.82 -27.07 -4.21
C PHE A 103 -24.29 -27.11 -4.16
N ALA A 104 -23.61 -27.47 -5.25
CA ALA A 104 -22.15 -27.57 -5.30
C ALA A 104 -21.56 -26.68 -6.39
N VAL A 105 -20.83 -25.63 -6.01
CA VAL A 105 -20.01 -24.82 -6.92
C VAL A 105 -18.58 -24.81 -6.42
N ASN A 106 -17.65 -25.27 -7.26
CA ASN A 106 -16.23 -25.21 -6.97
C ASN A 106 -15.71 -23.79 -7.25
N MET A 107 -15.44 -23.02 -6.19
CA MET A 107 -14.68 -21.78 -6.26
C MET A 107 -13.20 -22.06 -5.99
N LYS A 108 -12.30 -21.33 -6.65
CA LYS A 108 -10.85 -21.43 -6.43
C LYS A 108 -10.38 -20.37 -5.43
N ASP A 109 -9.38 -20.74 -4.62
CA ASP A 109 -8.73 -19.83 -3.68
C ASP A 109 -7.63 -18.99 -4.36
N ASN A 110 -7.29 -17.85 -3.77
CA ASN A 110 -6.19 -16.96 -4.18
C ASN A 110 -4.78 -17.43 -3.75
N ARG A 111 -4.66 -18.56 -3.06
CA ARG A 111 -3.40 -19.00 -2.42
C ARG A 111 -2.27 -19.27 -3.42
N GLU A 112 -2.57 -20.05 -4.46
CA GLU A 112 -1.60 -20.41 -5.50
C GLU A 112 -1.03 -19.15 -6.17
N LEU A 113 -1.91 -18.21 -6.55
CA LEU A 113 -1.51 -16.93 -7.13
C LEU A 113 -0.71 -16.07 -6.14
N SER A 114 -1.05 -16.09 -4.85
CA SER A 114 -0.32 -15.34 -3.83
C SER A 114 1.10 -15.85 -3.61
N ASP A 115 1.30 -17.18 -3.69
CA ASP A 115 2.62 -17.80 -3.54
C ASP A 115 3.50 -17.51 -4.76
N GLU A 116 2.94 -17.58 -5.97
CA GLU A 116 3.64 -17.22 -7.21
C GLU A 116 4.03 -15.74 -7.23
N GLY A 117 3.09 -14.85 -6.91
CA GLY A 117 3.35 -13.41 -6.83
C GLY A 117 4.39 -13.07 -5.76
N MET A 118 4.39 -13.76 -4.62
CA MET A 118 5.40 -13.56 -3.57
C MET A 118 6.81 -13.97 -4.04
N LYS A 119 6.95 -15.13 -4.71
CA LYS A 119 8.24 -15.57 -5.26
C LYS A 119 8.77 -14.58 -6.29
N PHE A 120 7.92 -14.15 -7.21
CA PHE A 120 8.29 -13.18 -8.24
C PHE A 120 8.74 -11.85 -7.63
N MET A 121 7.98 -11.32 -6.67
CA MET A 121 8.37 -10.07 -5.98
C MET A 121 9.68 -10.21 -5.21
N ASP A 122 9.91 -11.35 -4.54
CA ASP A 122 11.13 -11.56 -3.77
C ASP A 122 12.38 -11.55 -4.67
N GLU A 123 12.31 -12.23 -5.81
CA GLU A 123 13.39 -12.27 -6.81
C GLU A 123 13.58 -10.89 -7.46
N TYR A 124 12.49 -10.26 -7.90
CA TYR A 124 12.53 -8.97 -8.58
C TYR A 124 13.09 -7.85 -7.69
N VAL A 125 12.57 -7.71 -6.47
CA VAL A 125 13.00 -6.66 -5.53
C VAL A 125 14.46 -6.85 -5.17
N GLN A 126 14.92 -8.09 -4.99
CA GLN A 126 16.32 -8.36 -4.72
C GLN A 126 17.23 -7.90 -5.88
N LEU A 127 16.91 -8.32 -7.11
CA LEU A 127 17.69 -7.96 -8.29
C LEU A 127 17.68 -6.43 -8.53
N TYR A 128 16.54 -5.79 -8.29
CA TYR A 128 16.41 -4.35 -8.43
C TYR A 128 17.29 -3.60 -7.42
N LEU A 129 17.26 -4.00 -6.15
CA LEU A 129 18.08 -3.38 -5.10
C LEU A 129 19.58 -3.60 -5.33
N GLU A 130 19.99 -4.79 -5.77
CA GLU A 130 21.39 -5.08 -6.12
C GLU A 130 21.89 -4.20 -7.29
N ALA A 131 21.03 -3.92 -8.26
CA ALA A 131 21.37 -3.06 -9.40
C ALA A 131 21.42 -1.56 -9.04
N VAL A 132 20.50 -1.10 -8.19
CA VAL A 132 20.42 0.32 -7.78
C VAL A 132 21.48 0.67 -6.72
N LEU A 133 21.77 -0.26 -5.81
CA LEU A 133 22.69 -0.06 -4.69
C LEU A 133 23.88 -1.04 -4.74
N PRO A 134 24.77 -0.96 -5.75
CA PRO A 134 25.83 -1.96 -5.97
C PRO A 134 26.89 -1.98 -4.85
N LYS A 135 27.02 -0.90 -4.07
CA LYS A 135 27.98 -0.78 -2.96
C LYS A 135 27.38 -1.16 -1.60
N PHE A 136 26.06 -1.34 -1.52
CA PHE A 136 25.40 -1.64 -0.26
C PHE A 136 25.56 -3.13 0.08
N PRO A 137 25.85 -3.49 1.34
CA PRO A 137 26.07 -4.88 1.71
C PRO A 137 24.81 -5.73 1.57
N LYS A 138 25.00 -7.03 1.30
CA LYS A 138 23.89 -7.98 1.10
C LYS A 138 22.94 -8.05 2.29
N GLU A 139 23.45 -7.94 3.51
CA GLU A 139 22.64 -7.93 4.73
C GLU A 139 21.65 -6.76 4.76
N GLY A 140 22.12 -5.57 4.37
CA GLY A 140 21.27 -4.40 4.22
C GLY A 140 20.25 -4.58 3.11
N ILE A 141 20.61 -5.15 1.96
CA ILE A 141 19.66 -5.42 0.87
C ILE A 141 18.53 -6.34 1.36
N ILE A 142 18.87 -7.38 2.13
CA ILE A 142 17.90 -8.32 2.71
C ILE A 142 16.96 -7.61 3.69
N SER A 143 17.46 -6.70 4.54
CA SER A 143 16.61 -5.97 5.50
C SER A 143 15.64 -5.01 4.80
N VAL A 144 16.11 -4.30 3.77
CA VAL A 144 15.28 -3.41 2.94
C VAL A 144 14.21 -4.20 2.19
N LYS A 145 14.60 -5.35 1.58
CA LYS A 145 13.66 -6.27 0.93
C LYS A 145 12.58 -6.76 1.90
N LYS A 146 12.97 -7.17 3.10
CA LYS A 146 12.04 -7.61 4.15
C LYS A 146 11.06 -6.52 4.56
N HIS A 147 11.51 -5.27 4.63
CA HIS A 147 10.64 -4.14 4.93
C HIS A 147 9.63 -3.88 3.79
N LEU A 148 10.08 -3.85 2.54
CA LEU A 148 9.20 -3.63 1.39
C LEU A 148 8.14 -4.73 1.23
N LEU A 149 8.52 -5.98 1.49
CA LEU A 149 7.62 -7.13 1.44
C LEU A 149 6.89 -7.39 2.76
N SER A 150 6.97 -6.45 3.71
CA SER A 150 6.24 -6.56 4.97
C SER A 150 4.73 -6.43 4.74
N GLU A 151 3.96 -7.12 5.58
CA GLU A 151 2.51 -7.14 5.50
C GLU A 151 1.91 -5.73 5.55
N ASN A 152 2.44 -4.86 6.41
CA ASN A 152 1.96 -3.49 6.56
C ASN A 152 2.13 -2.67 5.28
N VAL A 153 3.30 -2.76 4.63
CA VAL A 153 3.57 -2.00 3.40
C VAL A 153 2.69 -2.51 2.26
N LEU A 154 2.60 -3.83 2.07
CA LEU A 154 1.77 -4.42 1.03
C LEU A 154 0.27 -4.18 1.26
N ALA A 155 -0.20 -4.26 2.50
CA ALA A 155 -1.58 -3.93 2.86
C ALA A 155 -1.90 -2.47 2.59
N ASN A 156 -0.96 -1.55 2.89
CA ASN A 156 -1.14 -0.13 2.63
C ASN A 156 -1.23 0.17 1.12
N ILE A 157 -0.34 -0.44 0.31
CA ILE A 157 -0.41 -0.34 -1.15
C ILE A 157 -1.77 -0.85 -1.65
N SER A 158 -2.17 -2.05 -1.21
CA SER A 158 -3.45 -2.67 -1.57
C SER A 158 -4.64 -1.75 -1.26
N LEU A 159 -4.68 -1.18 -0.06
CA LEU A 159 -5.71 -0.26 0.39
C LEU A 159 -5.79 0.98 -0.51
N HIS A 160 -4.65 1.58 -0.86
CA HIS A 160 -4.58 2.76 -1.71
C HIS A 160 -4.89 2.48 -3.19
N LEU A 161 -4.70 1.25 -3.67
CA LEU A 161 -5.17 0.81 -4.98
C LEU A 161 -6.70 0.66 -5.05
N GLY A 162 -7.38 0.60 -3.89
CA GLY A 162 -8.81 0.42 -3.78
C GLY A 162 -9.25 -1.05 -3.79
N THR A 163 -8.36 -1.99 -3.47
CA THR A 163 -8.69 -3.42 -3.40
C THR A 163 -9.71 -3.73 -2.31
N LYS A 164 -9.69 -2.96 -1.20
CA LYS A 164 -10.60 -3.10 -0.05
C LYS A 164 -12.07 -3.24 -0.44
N ASP A 165 -12.51 -2.51 -1.47
CA ASP A 165 -13.92 -2.49 -1.87
C ASP A 165 -14.30 -3.68 -2.78
N ILE A 166 -13.31 -4.31 -3.43
CA ILE A 166 -13.48 -5.38 -4.42
C ILE A 166 -13.27 -6.77 -3.78
N ILE A 167 -12.38 -6.88 -2.80
CA ILE A 167 -12.02 -8.16 -2.16
C ILE A 167 -13.26 -8.87 -1.62
N LEU A 168 -13.37 -10.15 -1.97
CA LEU A 168 -14.38 -11.05 -1.44
C LEU A 168 -13.80 -11.73 -0.20
N ALA A 169 -14.11 -11.18 0.97
CA ALA A 169 -13.71 -11.71 2.29
C ALA A 169 -14.96 -11.97 3.17
N ALA A 170 -14.83 -12.88 4.13
CA ALA A 170 -15.92 -13.19 5.05
C ALA A 170 -16.13 -12.13 6.14
N GLU A 171 -15.03 -11.52 6.60
CA GLU A 171 -14.95 -10.54 7.67
C GLU A 171 -14.82 -9.11 7.12
N TYR A 172 -15.42 -8.14 7.81
CA TYR A 172 -15.30 -6.72 7.49
C TYR A 172 -15.25 -5.89 8.78
N PRO A 173 -14.27 -4.99 8.96
CA PRO A 173 -13.22 -4.58 8.02
C PRO A 173 -12.21 -5.69 7.68
N VAL A 174 -11.66 -5.62 6.48
CA VAL A 174 -10.66 -6.61 6.00
C VAL A 174 -9.35 -6.41 6.76
N ASP A 175 -8.78 -7.50 7.25
CA ASP A 175 -7.49 -7.49 7.95
C ASP A 175 -6.31 -7.20 7.01
N ASN A 176 -5.21 -6.67 7.55
CA ASN A 176 -4.01 -6.34 6.80
C ASN A 176 -3.43 -7.58 6.10
N TYR A 177 -3.53 -8.75 6.74
CA TYR A 177 -3.06 -10.01 6.18
C TYR A 177 -3.77 -10.34 4.86
N THR A 178 -5.10 -10.21 4.83
CA THR A 178 -5.90 -10.45 3.62
C THR A 178 -5.62 -9.39 2.55
N LEU A 179 -5.44 -8.12 2.93
CA LEU A 179 -5.06 -7.05 1.99
C LEU A 179 -3.67 -7.30 1.35
N ALA A 180 -2.70 -7.76 2.13
CA ALA A 180 -1.36 -8.07 1.65
C ALA A 180 -1.37 -9.31 0.74
N ASN A 181 -2.12 -10.36 1.11
CA ASN A 181 -2.24 -11.58 0.30
C ASN A 181 -2.96 -11.35 -1.02
N THR A 182 -4.02 -10.53 -1.02
CA THR A 182 -4.72 -10.15 -2.25
C THR A 182 -3.84 -9.33 -3.18
N PHE A 183 -2.97 -8.46 -2.63
CA PHE A 183 -1.96 -7.77 -3.44
C PHE A 183 -0.93 -8.75 -4.04
N LYS A 184 -0.42 -9.71 -3.26
CA LYS A 184 0.45 -10.78 -3.79
C LYS A 184 -0.25 -11.58 -4.90
N ALA A 185 -1.52 -11.94 -4.69
CA ALA A 185 -2.31 -12.68 -5.68
C ALA A 185 -2.56 -11.86 -6.95
N LEU A 186 -2.74 -10.53 -6.83
CA LEU A 186 -2.86 -9.63 -7.98
C LEU A 186 -1.59 -9.62 -8.82
N VAL A 187 -0.42 -9.60 -8.18
CA VAL A 187 0.88 -9.70 -8.88
C VAL A 187 1.02 -11.05 -9.57
N GLY A 188 0.62 -12.15 -8.92
CA GLY A 188 0.60 -13.48 -9.55
C GLY A 188 -0.36 -13.57 -10.73
N ALA A 189 -1.55 -12.99 -10.62
CA ALA A 189 -2.51 -12.92 -11.73
C ALA A 189 -1.97 -12.09 -12.90
N LEU A 190 -1.27 -10.98 -12.63
CA LEU A 190 -0.61 -10.16 -13.65
C LEU A 190 0.52 -10.94 -14.33
N TYR A 191 1.32 -11.67 -13.55
CA TYR A 191 2.40 -12.51 -14.06
C TYR A 191 1.89 -13.56 -15.06
N GLN A 192 0.80 -14.25 -14.73
CA GLN A 192 0.18 -15.23 -15.62
C GLN A 192 -0.52 -14.59 -16.84
N SER A 193 -1.07 -13.37 -16.69
CA SER A 193 -1.85 -12.71 -17.75
C SER A 193 -0.98 -11.96 -18.76
N SER A 194 -0.12 -11.06 -18.27
CA SER A 194 0.63 -10.07 -19.06
C SER A 194 2.13 -10.38 -19.14
N GLY A 195 2.59 -11.42 -18.45
CA GLY A 195 3.99 -11.86 -18.46
C GLY A 195 4.91 -11.06 -17.54
N GLU A 196 6.19 -11.38 -17.63
CA GLU A 196 7.21 -10.95 -16.68
C GLU A 196 7.51 -9.44 -16.75
N ASP A 197 7.68 -8.89 -17.95
CA ASP A 197 8.11 -7.49 -18.15
C ASP A 197 7.10 -6.49 -17.57
N LYS A 198 5.81 -6.74 -17.79
CA LYS A 198 4.72 -5.92 -17.26
C LYS A 198 4.63 -6.03 -15.74
N THR A 199 4.78 -7.24 -15.23
CA THR A 199 4.74 -7.48 -13.78
C THR A 199 5.93 -6.84 -13.07
N ALA A 200 7.12 -6.86 -13.66
CA ALA A 200 8.30 -6.17 -13.17
C ALA A 200 8.06 -4.65 -13.07
N ASN A 201 7.51 -4.03 -14.12
CA ASN A 201 7.16 -2.61 -14.10
C ASN A 201 6.12 -2.29 -13.03
N PHE A 202 5.10 -3.14 -12.88
CA PHE A 202 4.09 -2.98 -11.83
C PHE A 202 4.70 -3.02 -10.41
N VAL A 203 5.55 -4.00 -10.12
CA VAL A 203 6.21 -4.11 -8.80
C VAL A 203 7.14 -2.92 -8.56
N ARG A 204 7.87 -2.46 -9.58
CA ARG A 204 8.69 -1.24 -9.49
C ARG A 204 7.85 -0.01 -9.14
N ASP A 205 6.76 0.20 -9.85
CA ASP A 205 5.99 1.44 -9.76
C ASP A 205 5.17 1.53 -8.47
N PHE A 206 4.79 0.39 -7.85
CA PHE A 206 4.00 0.38 -6.61
C PHE A 206 4.79 0.01 -5.35
N VAL A 207 5.72 -0.95 -5.43
CA VAL A 207 6.46 -1.45 -4.26
C VAL A 207 7.75 -0.66 -4.07
N ILE A 208 8.58 -0.54 -5.11
CA ILE A 208 9.88 0.16 -4.99
C ILE A 208 9.68 1.65 -4.69
N THR A 209 8.63 2.28 -5.23
CA THR A 209 8.30 3.69 -4.96
C THR A 209 8.04 3.98 -3.48
N GLN A 210 7.72 2.97 -2.65
CA GLN A 210 7.59 3.15 -1.19
C GLN A 210 8.93 3.51 -0.52
N LEU A 211 10.07 3.21 -1.14
CA LEU A 211 11.38 3.66 -0.65
C LEU A 211 11.61 5.15 -0.86
N GLN A 212 10.84 5.81 -1.74
CA GLN A 212 11.04 7.22 -2.03
C GLN A 212 10.77 8.07 -0.78
N GLY A 213 11.78 8.82 -0.35
CA GLY A 213 11.69 9.68 0.84
C GLY A 213 11.90 8.94 2.17
N GLN A 214 12.26 7.66 2.13
CA GLN A 214 12.69 6.90 3.31
C GLN A 214 14.21 6.71 3.30
N ASP A 215 14.84 6.74 4.47
CA ASP A 215 16.27 6.43 4.59
C ASP A 215 16.46 4.90 4.62
N VAL A 216 17.10 4.37 3.59
CA VAL A 216 17.39 2.92 3.44
C VAL A 216 18.18 2.39 4.64
N ASN A 217 19.00 3.24 5.26
CA ASN A 217 19.81 2.88 6.42
C ASN A 217 18.99 2.71 7.71
N GLU A 218 17.74 3.20 7.77
CA GLU A 218 16.86 2.98 8.94
C GLU A 218 16.34 1.54 9.00
N PHE A 219 16.20 0.87 7.85
CA PHE A 219 15.76 -0.53 7.79
C PHE A 219 16.85 -1.51 8.23
N TRP A 220 18.11 -1.11 8.15
CA TRP A 220 19.23 -1.91 8.59
C TRP A 220 19.83 -1.38 9.89
N GLN A 221 19.41 -1.97 11.01
CA GLN A 221 19.98 -1.64 12.30
C GLN A 221 21.36 -2.29 12.46
N ILE A 222 22.40 -1.47 12.33
CA ILE A 222 23.77 -1.86 12.62
C ILE A 222 23.99 -1.70 14.13
N GLU A 223 24.22 -2.83 14.82
CA GLU A 223 24.46 -2.87 16.28
C GLU A 223 25.71 -2.06 16.65
N ASP A 224 26.85 -2.33 15.99
CA ASP A 224 28.13 -1.65 16.23
C ASP A 224 28.70 -0.99 14.96
N PRO A 225 28.30 0.26 14.65
CA PRO A 225 28.76 0.98 13.45
C PRO A 225 30.27 1.22 13.43
N TRP A 226 30.88 1.45 14.60
CA TRP A 226 32.31 1.72 14.71
C TRP A 226 33.15 0.52 14.28
N THR A 227 32.83 -0.67 14.81
CA THR A 227 33.56 -1.91 14.53
C THR A 227 33.45 -2.29 13.05
N MET A 228 32.24 -2.20 12.49
CA MET A 228 32.02 -2.43 11.06
C MET A 228 32.84 -1.48 10.19
N LEU A 229 32.88 -0.20 10.54
CA LEU A 229 33.64 0.80 9.80
C LEU A 229 35.16 0.53 9.88
N THR A 230 35.68 0.20 11.06
CA THR A 230 37.12 -0.13 11.22
C THR A 230 37.50 -1.39 10.46
N ASP A 231 36.62 -2.39 10.41
CA ASP A 231 36.86 -3.64 9.66
C ASP A 231 36.85 -3.41 8.15
N LEU A 232 36.00 -2.51 7.64
CA LEU A 232 35.98 -2.14 6.23
C LEU A 232 37.22 -1.34 5.83
N ILE A 233 37.65 -0.41 6.67
CA ILE A 233 38.79 0.48 6.37
C ILE A 233 40.13 -0.24 6.59
N SER A 234 40.24 -1.11 7.59
CA SER A 234 41.45 -1.92 7.79
C SER A 234 41.75 -2.83 6.59
N LYS A 235 40.72 -3.32 5.88
CA LYS A 235 40.89 -4.05 4.61
C LYS A 235 41.56 -3.23 3.51
N THR A 236 41.43 -1.90 3.56
CA THR A 236 42.11 -0.97 2.63
C THR A 236 43.51 -0.58 3.09
N GLY A 237 43.93 -1.00 4.29
CA GLY A 237 45.24 -0.69 4.88
C GLY A 237 45.34 0.67 5.57
N ALA A 238 44.24 1.42 5.67
CA ALA A 238 44.18 2.71 6.34
C ALA A 238 43.69 2.60 7.80
N SER A 239 43.97 3.62 8.60
CA SER A 239 43.50 3.73 9.99
C SER A 239 42.64 4.98 10.18
N ILE A 240 41.62 4.88 11.03
CA ILE A 240 40.66 5.96 11.31
C ILE A 240 41.03 6.64 12.62
N GLU A 241 41.17 7.95 12.59
CA GLU A 241 41.36 8.79 13.77
C GLU A 241 40.09 9.61 14.08
N PRO A 242 39.37 9.33 15.19
CA PRO A 242 38.30 10.19 15.66
C PRO A 242 38.86 11.43 16.38
N ARG A 243 38.39 12.62 16.03
CA ARG A 243 38.75 13.88 16.71
C ARG A 243 37.51 14.70 17.05
N LEU A 244 37.53 15.32 18.22
CA LEU A 244 36.51 16.29 18.61
C LEU A 244 36.73 17.58 17.82
N ILE A 245 35.73 17.98 17.02
CA ILE A 245 35.76 19.19 16.19
C ILE A 245 35.08 20.37 16.91
N GLY A 246 34.04 20.09 17.70
CA GLY A 246 33.31 21.12 18.44
C GLY A 246 32.54 20.55 19.63
N GLU A 247 32.37 21.39 20.65
CA GLU A 247 31.53 21.12 21.80
C GLU A 247 30.73 22.38 22.16
N VAL A 248 29.45 22.20 22.48
CA VAL A 248 28.53 23.28 22.90
C VAL A 248 27.75 22.82 24.12
N GLY A 249 27.51 23.73 25.08
CA GLY A 249 26.67 23.43 26.24
C GLY A 249 27.26 22.39 27.20
N LYS A 250 28.58 22.29 27.29
CA LYS A 250 29.30 21.35 28.15
C LYS A 250 28.82 21.46 29.61
N GLY A 251 28.43 20.32 30.19
CA GLY A 251 27.91 20.26 31.56
C GLY A 251 26.42 20.59 31.70
N THR A 252 25.70 20.83 30.60
CA THR A 252 24.24 20.98 30.60
C THR A 252 23.56 19.72 30.08
N LEU A 253 22.25 19.59 30.32
CA LEU A 253 21.43 18.50 29.78
C LEU A 253 21.38 18.50 28.24
N LEU A 254 21.54 19.68 27.61
CA LEU A 254 21.51 19.87 26.16
C LEU A 254 22.92 19.99 25.57
N ALA A 255 23.91 19.33 26.20
CA ALA A 255 25.25 19.27 25.66
C ALA A 255 25.24 18.62 24.27
N CYS A 256 26.00 19.19 23.34
CA CYS A 256 26.13 18.68 21.98
C CYS A 256 27.61 18.63 21.61
N TYR A 257 28.06 17.45 21.20
CA TYR A 257 29.42 17.19 20.76
C TYR A 257 29.42 16.86 19.28
N ARG A 258 30.43 17.38 18.57
CA ARG A 258 30.67 17.10 17.16
C ARG A 258 32.01 16.39 17.01
N VAL A 259 31.97 15.14 16.55
CA VAL A 259 33.15 14.31 16.31
C VAL A 259 33.34 14.14 14.81
N GLY A 260 34.57 14.30 14.33
CA GLY A 260 34.95 14.00 12.95
C GLY A 260 35.88 12.81 12.86
N LEU A 261 35.73 12.04 11.78
CA LEU A 261 36.59 10.90 11.46
C LEU A 261 37.56 11.30 10.36
N TYR A 262 38.85 11.05 10.59
CA TYR A 262 39.93 11.39 9.66
C TYR A 262 40.67 10.14 9.21
N ILE A 263 41.04 10.10 7.93
CA ILE A 263 41.97 9.14 7.34
C ILE A 263 43.08 9.96 6.67
N ASP A 264 44.34 9.72 7.02
CA ASP A 264 45.50 10.44 6.47
C ASP A 264 45.32 11.98 6.48
N LYS A 265 44.77 12.52 7.57
CA LYS A 265 44.44 13.94 7.77
C LYS A 265 43.31 14.50 6.89
N ASN A 266 42.66 13.68 6.07
CA ASN A 266 41.47 14.04 5.32
C ASN A 266 40.21 13.66 6.11
N MET A 267 39.26 14.58 6.23
CA MET A 267 37.99 14.33 6.94
C MET A 267 37.08 13.45 6.07
N LEU A 268 36.71 12.28 6.59
CA LEU A 268 35.78 11.37 5.94
C LEU A 268 34.32 11.78 6.23
N SER A 269 33.98 11.89 7.51
CA SER A 269 32.63 12.19 8.00
C SER A 269 32.69 12.97 9.30
N ALA A 270 31.55 13.52 9.69
CA ALA A 270 31.35 14.10 11.02
C ALA A 270 29.94 13.75 11.51
N GLY A 271 29.80 13.59 12.83
CA GLY A 271 28.54 13.28 13.48
C GLY A 271 28.34 14.12 14.74
N PHE A 272 27.08 14.28 15.10
CA PHE A 272 26.65 14.98 16.31
C PHE A 272 26.07 13.99 17.32
N GLY A 273 26.19 14.31 18.59
CA GLY A 273 25.58 13.52 19.67
C GLY A 273 25.56 14.24 21.00
N GLU A 274 24.71 13.76 21.90
CA GLU A 274 24.60 14.24 23.28
C GLU A 274 25.84 13.94 24.13
N SER A 275 26.59 12.90 23.75
CA SER A 275 27.83 12.47 24.38
C SER A 275 28.89 12.20 23.31
N ILE A 276 30.17 12.17 23.71
CA ILE A 276 31.28 11.94 22.79
C ILE A 276 31.19 10.54 22.14
N SER A 277 30.72 9.53 22.88
CA SER A 277 30.49 8.18 22.35
C SER A 277 29.39 8.16 21.30
N VAL A 278 28.23 8.74 21.61
CA VAL A 278 27.11 8.83 20.64
C VAL A 278 27.52 9.62 19.39
N ALA A 279 28.23 10.74 19.56
CA ALA A 279 28.72 11.53 18.43
C ALA A 279 29.71 10.74 17.56
N LYS A 280 30.56 9.91 18.17
CA LYS A 280 31.48 9.00 17.46
C LYS A 280 30.71 7.94 16.67
N ASP A 281 29.69 7.33 17.25
CA ASP A 281 28.88 6.31 16.58
C ASP A 281 28.06 6.91 15.43
N MET A 282 27.49 8.09 15.62
CA MET A 282 26.81 8.83 14.56
C MET A 282 27.77 9.22 13.43
N ALA A 283 28.99 9.65 13.75
CA ALA A 283 30.01 9.94 12.73
C ALA A 283 30.40 8.66 11.95
N ALA A 284 30.43 7.51 12.61
CA ALA A 284 30.69 6.22 11.98
C ALA A 284 29.54 5.79 11.05
N ARG A 285 28.29 5.97 11.47
CA ARG A 285 27.11 5.75 10.61
C ARG A 285 27.16 6.62 9.35
N GLU A 286 27.45 7.91 9.51
CA GLU A 286 27.61 8.81 8.36
C GLU A 286 28.74 8.37 7.43
N ALA A 287 29.88 7.90 7.96
CA ALA A 287 30.96 7.34 7.13
C ALA A 287 30.50 6.10 6.35
N LEU A 288 29.75 5.20 6.98
CA LEU A 288 29.19 4.01 6.32
C LEU A 288 28.22 4.41 5.20
N LYS A 289 27.34 5.39 5.42
CA LYS A 289 26.46 5.94 4.37
C LYS A 289 27.25 6.40 3.15
N LYS A 290 28.36 7.13 3.36
CA LYS A 290 29.24 7.55 2.26
C LYS A 290 29.89 6.39 1.52
N LEU A 291 30.39 5.40 2.26
CA LEU A 291 31.04 4.22 1.67
C LEU A 291 30.07 3.40 0.82
N PHE A 292 28.84 3.23 1.30
CA PHE A 292 27.79 2.51 0.58
C PHE A 292 27.10 3.36 -0.51
N GLY A 293 27.33 4.67 -0.52
CA GLY A 293 26.68 5.60 -1.45
C GLY A 293 25.20 5.83 -1.15
N THR A 294 24.74 5.57 0.08
CA THR A 294 23.36 5.77 0.56
C THR A 294 23.20 7.12 1.28
N GLU A 295 23.90 8.14 0.80
CA GLU A 295 23.79 9.51 1.33
C GLU A 295 22.44 10.13 0.97
N GLU A 296 21.98 11.11 1.75
CA GLU A 296 20.75 11.86 1.44
C GLU A 296 20.82 12.58 0.08
N ASN A 297 22.04 12.91 -0.37
CA ASN A 297 22.30 13.56 -1.65
C ASN A 297 22.48 12.57 -2.82
N MET A 298 22.19 11.28 -2.61
CA MET A 298 22.24 10.27 -3.66
C MET A 298 21.31 10.64 -4.83
N HIS A 299 21.70 10.26 -6.05
CA HIS A 299 20.79 10.37 -7.18
C HIS A 299 19.49 9.59 -6.92
N PRO A 300 18.33 10.14 -7.32
CA PRO A 300 17.06 9.43 -7.20
C PRO A 300 17.12 8.05 -7.86
N ILE A 301 16.34 7.12 -7.32
CA ILE A 301 16.21 5.77 -7.88
C ILE A 301 15.81 5.87 -9.35
N ASN A 302 16.57 5.20 -10.22
CA ASN A 302 16.31 5.24 -11.66
C ASN A 302 15.18 4.27 -12.04
N PHE A 303 13.98 4.82 -12.22
CA PHE A 303 12.80 4.05 -12.63
C PHE A 303 12.82 3.58 -14.09
N ASN A 304 13.75 4.06 -14.93
CA ASN A 304 13.86 3.63 -16.32
C ASN A 304 14.64 2.32 -16.49
N LEU A 305 15.15 1.73 -15.40
CA LEU A 305 15.87 0.46 -15.44
C LEU A 305 14.89 -0.67 -15.77
N GLN A 306 15.10 -1.31 -16.92
CA GLN A 306 14.43 -2.56 -17.29
C GLN A 306 15.31 -3.72 -16.82
N ILE A 307 15.09 -4.15 -15.59
CA ILE A 307 15.73 -5.34 -15.03
C ILE A 307 14.66 -6.43 -15.07
N ILE A 308 14.99 -7.57 -15.66
CA ILE A 308 14.09 -8.73 -15.73
C ILE A 308 14.78 -9.87 -14.96
N PRO A 309 14.09 -10.54 -14.03
CA PRO A 309 14.56 -11.78 -13.42
C PRO A 309 14.88 -12.82 -14.51
N LYS A 310 16.14 -12.91 -14.94
CA LYS A 310 16.51 -13.95 -15.90
C LYS A 310 16.43 -15.30 -15.21
N ASP A 311 15.58 -16.17 -15.74
CA ASP A 311 15.56 -17.60 -15.45
C ASP A 311 17.00 -18.16 -15.48
N THR A 312 17.51 -18.50 -14.30
CA THR A 312 18.88 -19.00 -14.09
C THR A 312 19.15 -20.33 -14.82
N SER A 313 18.12 -20.93 -15.43
CA SER A 313 18.16 -22.16 -16.22
C SER A 313 18.64 -21.95 -17.66
N ARG A 314 18.48 -20.76 -18.25
CA ARG A 314 18.86 -20.53 -19.67
C ARG A 314 20.35 -20.22 -19.89
N SER A 315 21.08 -19.80 -18.86
CA SER A 315 22.51 -19.51 -18.95
C SER A 315 23.41 -20.75 -18.90
N GLN A 316 22.92 -21.89 -18.39
CA GLN A 316 23.69 -23.14 -18.33
C GLN A 316 23.70 -23.91 -19.66
N HIS A 317 22.71 -23.70 -20.53
CA HIS A 317 22.63 -24.42 -21.82
C HIS A 317 23.44 -23.80 -22.96
N GLN A 318 24.04 -22.61 -22.78
CA GLN A 318 24.85 -21.95 -23.82
C GLN A 318 26.38 -22.15 -23.65
N ILE A 319 26.83 -22.76 -22.56
CA ILE A 319 28.27 -23.06 -22.35
C ILE A 319 28.65 -24.44 -22.95
N GLY A 320 27.69 -25.20 -23.46
CA GLY A 320 27.88 -26.59 -23.95
C GLY A 320 27.92 -26.78 -25.47
N SER A 321 28.02 -25.72 -26.28
CA SER A 321 28.18 -25.83 -27.73
C SER A 321 29.25 -24.88 -28.24
N SER A 322 30.50 -25.28 -28.08
CA SER A 322 31.66 -24.80 -28.83
C SER A 322 32.47 -26.02 -29.25
#